data_AF-A5PLF5-F1
#
_entry.id   AF-A5PLF5-F1
#
_cell.length_a   1.000
_cell.length_b   1.000
_cell.length_c   1.000
_cell.angle_alpha   90.00
_cell.angle_beta   90.00
_cell.angle_gamma   90.00
#
_symmetry.space_group_name_H-M   'P 1'
#
loop_
_entity.id
_entity.type
_entity.pdbx_description
1 polymer ?
#
loop_
_entity_poly.entity_id
_entity_poly.type
_entity_poly.pdbx_seq_one_letter_code
_entity_poly.pdbx_strand_id
1 'polypeptide(L)'
;MSSYIMLVLLLLDIYSSCVDGYLSSPHVGQDPPYLAQQKSVMSSPVALTASSASPVVTDNYVSKCPSGGLCSKLPADCIICALHHNCSYGRPHNYTCRPRAGVHCVSDQGERQQNFTLSLLCRFCFQLDASQYRCSNSSDCMTVSCPRRRYNASCEVLEHVHCLGKRVFQKRLFCNWTGGYKWSTALALSITLGGFGADRFYLGQWREGLGKLFSFGGLGIWTLIDVLLIGVGYVGPADGSLYI
;
A
#
# COMPACT_ATOMS: atom_id res chain seq x y z
N MET A 1 13.72 -24.04 45.33
CA MET A 1 13.47 -22.59 45.19
C MET A 1 13.56 -22.10 43.74
N SER A 2 14.50 -22.58 42.91
CA SER A 2 14.63 -22.16 41.50
C SER A 2 13.42 -22.52 40.59
N SER A 3 12.79 -23.69 40.78
CA SER A 3 11.65 -24.11 39.95
C SER A 3 10.38 -23.25 40.17
N TYR A 4 10.14 -22.76 41.39
CA TYR A 4 8.98 -21.92 41.70
C TYR A 4 9.10 -20.51 41.10
N ILE A 5 10.32 -19.98 41.02
CA ILE A 5 10.60 -18.67 40.41
C ILE A 5 10.38 -18.72 38.90
N MET A 6 10.78 -19.81 38.24
CA MET A 6 10.51 -20.01 36.81
C MET A 6 9.01 -20.15 36.52
N LEU A 7 8.26 -20.85 37.39
CA LEU A 7 6.81 -20.98 37.24
C LEU A 7 6.10 -19.63 37.39
N VAL A 8 6.54 -18.79 38.33
CA VAL A 8 5.99 -17.44 38.54
C VAL A 8 6.30 -16.51 37.37
N LEU A 9 7.51 -16.57 36.80
CA LEU A 9 7.86 -15.77 35.61
C LEU A 9 7.06 -16.19 34.38
N LEU A 10 6.88 -17.50 34.15
CA LEU A 10 6.03 -18.01 33.08
C LEU A 10 4.57 -17.57 33.24
N LEU A 11 4.04 -17.58 34.47
CA LEU A 11 2.68 -17.11 34.75
C LEU A 11 2.54 -15.60 34.53
N LEU A 12 3.58 -14.81 34.82
CA LEU A 12 3.58 -13.35 34.57
C LEU A 12 3.65 -13.01 33.08
N ASP A 13 4.41 -13.77 32.29
CA ASP A 13 4.46 -13.61 30.82
C ASP A 13 3.12 -14.01 30.16
N ILE A 14 2.49 -15.09 30.65
CA ILE A 14 1.15 -15.50 30.21
C ILE A 14 0.11 -14.45 30.61
N TYR A 15 0.20 -13.88 31.81
CA TYR A 15 -0.74 -12.86 32.29
C TYR A 15 -0.56 -11.52 31.57
N SER A 16 0.68 -11.10 31.27
CA SER A 16 0.93 -9.91 30.44
C SER A 16 0.41 -10.11 29.02
N SER A 17 0.61 -11.30 28.44
CA SER A 17 0.15 -11.60 27.08
C SER A 17 -1.38 -11.76 26.97
N CYS A 18 -2.05 -12.20 28.05
CA CYS A 18 -3.51 -12.34 28.08
C CYS A 18 -4.28 -11.02 28.03
N VAL A 19 -3.67 -9.89 28.40
CA VAL A 19 -4.33 -8.58 28.33
C VAL A 19 -4.35 -8.03 26.90
N ASP A 20 -3.46 -8.49 26.03
CA ASP A 20 -3.29 -7.96 24.66
C ASP A 20 -3.91 -8.84 23.55
N GLY A 21 -4.35 -10.07 23.85
CA GLY A 21 -4.71 -11.09 22.84
C GLY A 21 -6.20 -11.27 22.49
N TYR A 22 -7.13 -10.64 23.20
CA TYR A 22 -8.58 -10.80 22.95
C TYR A 22 -9.11 -9.69 22.05
N LEU A 23 -9.01 -9.86 20.72
CA LEU A 23 -9.94 -9.35 19.67
C LEU A 23 -9.17 -9.19 18.35
N SER A 24 -9.25 -10.17 17.44
CA SER A 24 -9.07 -9.94 16.00
C SER A 24 -9.69 -11.09 15.21
N SER A 25 -11.03 -11.07 15.15
CA SER A 25 -11.80 -11.81 14.14
C SER A 25 -11.85 -10.98 12.84
N PRO A 26 -11.84 -11.58 11.64
CA PRO A 26 -11.85 -10.82 10.39
C PRO A 26 -13.29 -10.36 10.09
N HIS A 27 -13.63 -9.13 10.51
CA HIS A 27 -14.87 -8.50 10.02
C HIS A 27 -14.61 -7.72 8.73
N VAL A 28 -15.34 -8.17 7.70
CA VAL A 28 -15.62 -7.55 6.41
C VAL A 28 -16.03 -6.08 6.58
N GLY A 29 -15.55 -5.25 5.66
CA GLY A 29 -15.44 -3.80 5.83
C GLY A 29 -16.73 -2.99 5.94
N GLN A 30 -16.59 -1.85 6.62
CA GLN A 30 -17.40 -0.65 6.42
C GLN A 30 -16.60 0.55 6.97
N ASP A 31 -16.09 1.42 6.10
CA ASP A 31 -15.42 2.66 6.48
C ASP A 31 -16.47 3.75 6.84
N PRO A 32 -16.29 4.54 7.92
CA PRO A 32 -16.98 5.82 8.12
C PRO A 32 -16.16 7.02 7.58
N PRO A 33 -16.78 8.21 7.36
CA PRO A 33 -16.23 9.27 6.53
C PRO A 33 -15.15 10.12 7.24
N TYR A 34 -14.16 10.55 6.46
CA TYR A 34 -13.04 11.41 6.87
C TYR A 34 -13.47 12.86 7.16
N LEU A 35 -12.99 13.39 8.29
CA LEU A 35 -12.91 14.84 8.56
C LEU A 35 -11.43 15.24 8.46
N ALA A 36 -11.13 16.11 7.50
CA ALA A 36 -9.77 16.56 7.19
C ALA A 36 -9.27 17.54 8.24
N GLN A 37 -8.02 17.39 8.69
CA GLN A 37 -7.32 18.44 9.41
C GLN A 37 -5.98 18.73 8.75
N GLN A 38 -5.92 19.93 8.19
CA GLN A 38 -4.82 20.57 7.49
C GLN A 38 -3.87 21.19 8.51
N LYS A 39 -2.55 21.02 8.32
CA LYS A 39 -1.56 21.90 8.94
C LYS A 39 -0.40 22.17 7.98
N SER A 40 -0.27 23.45 7.65
CA SER A 40 0.76 24.10 6.85
C SER A 40 1.98 24.43 7.70
N VAL A 41 3.19 24.22 7.17
CA VAL A 41 4.46 24.87 7.57
C VAL A 41 5.41 24.75 6.37
N MET A 42 6.33 25.64 6.04
CA MET A 42 6.49 27.10 6.04
C MET A 42 7.75 27.32 5.17
N SER A 43 7.80 28.44 4.47
CA SER A 43 8.74 28.83 3.42
C SER A 43 10.23 28.80 3.80
N SER A 44 11.09 28.74 2.78
CA SER A 44 12.31 29.54 2.73
C SER A 44 12.70 29.86 1.28
N PRO A 45 13.06 31.12 0.93
CA PRO A 45 13.38 31.54 -0.43
C PRO A 45 14.89 31.58 -0.67
N VAL A 46 15.36 31.27 -1.89
CA VAL A 46 16.70 31.67 -2.34
C VAL A 46 16.65 32.18 -3.79
N ALA A 47 17.41 33.25 -3.95
CA ALA A 47 17.69 34.18 -5.03
C ALA A 47 17.72 33.71 -6.49
N LEU A 48 17.36 34.70 -7.31
CA LEU A 48 17.44 34.92 -8.74
C LEU A 48 18.78 34.49 -9.40
N THR A 49 18.69 33.95 -10.61
CA THR A 49 19.51 34.41 -11.74
C THR A 49 18.86 33.97 -13.05
N ALA A 50 18.46 34.96 -13.85
CA ALA A 50 17.95 34.76 -15.19
C ALA A 50 19.11 34.33 -16.10
N SER A 51 19.02 33.14 -16.69
CA SER A 51 19.81 32.79 -17.86
C SER A 51 18.89 32.21 -18.92
N SER A 52 18.90 32.92 -20.04
CA SER A 52 18.32 32.62 -21.32
C SER A 52 18.85 31.31 -21.89
N ALA A 53 17.98 30.32 -22.07
CA ALA A 53 18.02 29.36 -23.17
C ALA A 53 16.80 28.44 -23.02
N SER A 54 15.87 28.50 -23.96
CA SER A 54 14.79 27.51 -24.09
C SER A 54 15.41 26.13 -24.28
N PRO A 55 15.22 25.16 -23.37
CA PRO A 55 15.46 23.77 -23.75
C PRO A 55 14.21 23.32 -24.50
N VAL A 56 14.40 22.87 -25.74
CA VAL A 56 13.43 22.03 -26.42
C VAL A 56 13.24 20.80 -25.54
N VAL A 57 12.18 20.81 -24.73
CA VAL A 57 11.72 19.62 -24.01
C VAL A 57 11.16 18.71 -25.09
N THR A 58 12.03 17.93 -25.72
CA THR A 58 11.64 16.82 -26.60
C THR A 58 11.19 15.64 -25.72
N ASP A 59 10.19 15.96 -24.91
CA ASP A 59 9.07 15.19 -24.43
C ASP A 59 9.14 13.65 -24.60
N ASN A 60 9.63 12.99 -23.55
CA ASN A 60 9.55 11.54 -23.33
C ASN A 60 8.13 10.94 -23.52
N TYR A 61 7.06 11.74 -23.44
CA TYR A 61 5.70 11.23 -23.60
C TYR A 61 5.37 10.81 -25.03
N VAL A 62 6.00 11.39 -26.07
CA VAL A 62 5.63 11.10 -27.47
C VAL A 62 5.83 9.61 -27.76
N SER A 63 6.87 9.01 -27.17
CA SER A 63 7.17 7.57 -27.28
C SER A 63 6.10 6.64 -26.70
N LYS A 64 5.29 7.12 -25.74
CA LYS A 64 4.22 6.35 -25.08
C LYS A 64 2.87 6.47 -25.79
N CYS A 65 2.73 7.44 -26.69
CA CYS A 65 1.47 7.77 -27.33
C CYS A 65 1.26 6.96 -28.63
N PRO A 66 0.13 6.25 -28.78
CA PRO A 66 -0.16 5.55 -30.03
C PRO A 66 -0.40 6.56 -31.16
N SER A 67 0.25 6.33 -32.31
CA SER A 67 0.08 7.17 -33.50
C SER A 67 -1.00 6.59 -34.42
N GLY A 68 -1.96 7.42 -34.84
CA GLY A 68 -3.01 7.03 -35.79
C GLY A 68 -4.21 6.29 -35.17
N GLY A 69 -4.32 6.21 -33.85
CA GLY A 69 -5.51 5.67 -33.17
C GLY A 69 -6.69 6.65 -33.13
N LEU A 70 -7.84 6.18 -32.64
CA LEU A 70 -9.02 7.04 -32.41
C LEU A 70 -8.73 8.09 -31.34
N CYS A 71 -9.07 9.35 -31.60
CA CYS A 71 -8.84 10.45 -30.65
C CYS A 71 -9.54 10.22 -29.29
N SER A 72 -10.71 9.58 -29.29
CA SER A 72 -11.50 9.26 -28.08
C SER A 72 -10.88 8.17 -27.20
N LYS A 73 -9.92 7.40 -27.71
CA LYS A 73 -9.25 6.28 -27.00
C LYS A 73 -7.79 6.59 -26.64
N LEU A 74 -7.34 7.84 -26.83
CA LEU A 74 -5.98 8.22 -26.50
C LEU A 74 -5.75 8.19 -24.97
N PRO A 75 -4.56 7.77 -24.52
CA PRO A 75 -4.17 7.87 -23.12
C PRO A 75 -4.24 9.32 -22.60
N ALA A 76 -4.50 9.49 -21.30
CA ALA A 76 -4.65 10.80 -20.68
C ALA A 76 -3.43 11.72 -20.83
N ASP A 77 -2.21 11.17 -20.91
CA ASP A 77 -0.98 11.96 -21.07
C ASP A 77 -0.81 12.55 -22.48
N CYS A 78 -1.45 11.91 -23.46
CA CYS A 78 -1.37 12.24 -24.88
C CYS A 78 -2.37 13.31 -25.31
N ILE A 79 -3.27 13.73 -24.41
CA ILE A 79 -4.34 14.68 -24.69
C ILE A 79 -4.37 15.79 -23.64
N ILE A 80 -4.90 16.95 -24.03
CA ILE A 80 -5.11 18.11 -23.16
C ILE A 80 -6.59 18.46 -23.28
N CYS A 81 -7.33 18.35 -22.19
CA CYS A 81 -8.77 18.61 -22.13
C CYS A 81 -9.09 19.86 -21.30
N ALA A 82 -10.06 20.65 -21.75
CA ALA A 82 -10.61 21.77 -20.99
C ALA A 82 -11.56 21.26 -19.88
N LEU A 83 -10.97 20.72 -18.82
CA LEU A 83 -11.70 20.12 -17.71
C LEU A 83 -12.24 21.19 -16.74
N HIS A 84 -13.52 21.52 -16.87
CA HIS A 84 -14.23 22.39 -15.93
C HIS A 84 -14.91 21.60 -14.79
N HIS A 85 -15.07 22.26 -13.64
CA HIS A 85 -15.70 21.67 -12.44
C HIS A 85 -17.22 21.86 -12.38
N ASN A 86 -17.82 22.53 -13.37
CA ASN A 86 -19.25 22.80 -13.43
C ASN A 86 -20.02 21.62 -14.05
N CYS A 87 -20.00 20.48 -13.36
CA CYS A 87 -20.73 19.28 -13.76
C CYS A 87 -21.37 18.62 -12.53
N SER A 88 -22.44 17.85 -12.74
CA SER A 88 -23.11 17.10 -11.66
C SER A 88 -22.36 15.80 -11.40
N TYR A 89 -21.94 15.57 -10.15
CA TYR A 89 -21.20 14.37 -9.76
C TYR A 89 -21.92 13.09 -10.19
N GLY A 90 -21.21 12.17 -10.85
CA GLY A 90 -21.75 10.91 -11.33
C GLY A 90 -22.58 11.00 -12.62
N ARG A 91 -22.68 12.17 -13.27
CA ARG A 91 -23.31 12.30 -14.60
C ARG A 91 -22.25 12.38 -15.71
N PRO A 92 -22.51 11.83 -16.91
CA PRO A 92 -21.62 11.99 -18.05
C PRO A 92 -21.62 13.45 -18.51
N HIS A 93 -20.45 13.97 -18.84
CA HIS A 93 -20.26 15.33 -19.32
C HIS A 93 -19.24 15.34 -20.46
N ASN A 94 -19.49 16.17 -21.47
CA ASN A 94 -18.67 16.24 -22.67
C ASN A 94 -17.65 17.37 -22.52
N TYR A 95 -16.36 17.02 -22.53
CA TYR A 95 -15.26 17.95 -22.48
C TYR A 95 -14.59 18.09 -23.84
N THR A 96 -14.17 19.30 -24.19
CA THR A 96 -13.39 19.53 -25.41
C THR A 96 -11.91 19.23 -25.15
N CYS A 97 -11.34 18.35 -25.96
CA CYS A 97 -9.97 17.88 -25.85
C CYS A 97 -9.20 18.10 -27.16
N ARG A 98 -7.89 18.26 -27.04
CA ARG A 98 -6.94 18.32 -28.16
C ARG A 98 -5.79 17.36 -27.92
N PRO A 99 -5.23 16.72 -28.97
CA PRO A 99 -4.01 15.94 -28.81
C PRO A 99 -2.84 16.86 -28.45
N ARG A 100 -1.87 16.32 -27.72
CA ARG A 100 -0.62 17.01 -27.39
C ARG A 100 0.25 17.17 -28.64
N ALA A 101 1.19 18.11 -28.63
CA ALA A 101 2.08 18.35 -29.77
C ALA A 101 2.82 17.05 -30.16
N GLY A 102 2.88 16.75 -31.46
CA GLY A 102 3.49 15.52 -31.99
C GLY A 102 2.60 14.27 -31.96
N VAL A 103 1.43 14.29 -31.32
CA VAL A 103 0.50 13.15 -31.31
C VAL A 103 -0.54 13.32 -32.42
N HIS A 104 -0.66 12.32 -33.29
CA HIS A 104 -1.66 12.28 -34.36
C HIS A 104 -2.74 11.25 -34.07
N CYS A 105 -4.00 11.67 -34.15
CA CYS A 105 -5.16 10.79 -34.00
C CYS A 105 -6.21 11.06 -35.07
N VAL A 106 -7.10 10.09 -35.27
CA VAL A 106 -8.18 10.15 -36.25
C VAL A 106 -9.55 10.09 -35.57
N SER A 107 -10.54 10.66 -36.23
CA SER A 107 -11.96 10.47 -35.92
C SER A 107 -12.42 9.05 -36.27
N ASP A 108 -13.65 8.70 -35.91
CA ASP A 108 -14.31 7.48 -36.37
C ASP A 108 -14.41 7.41 -37.91
N GLN A 109 -14.38 8.57 -38.60
CA GLN A 109 -14.42 8.68 -40.05
C GLN A 109 -13.03 8.74 -40.72
N GLY A 110 -11.95 8.54 -39.97
CA GLY A 110 -10.58 8.54 -40.49
C GLY A 110 -9.97 9.94 -40.73
N GLU A 111 -10.72 11.01 -40.47
CA GLU A 111 -10.21 12.38 -40.57
C GLU A 111 -9.35 12.76 -39.38
N ARG A 112 -8.28 13.52 -39.62
CA ARG A 112 -7.42 14.04 -38.55
C ARG A 112 -8.15 15.13 -37.78
N GLN A 113 -8.29 14.96 -36.47
CA GLN A 113 -8.95 15.94 -35.60
C GLN A 113 -7.93 16.69 -34.74
N GLN A 114 -7.97 18.02 -34.77
CA GLN A 114 -7.21 18.86 -33.84
C GLN A 114 -7.98 19.09 -32.53
N ASN A 115 -9.30 19.05 -32.58
CA ASN A 115 -10.18 19.15 -31.42
C ASN A 115 -11.26 18.07 -31.53
N PHE A 116 -11.57 17.43 -30.42
CA PHE A 116 -12.60 16.40 -30.32
C PHE A 116 -13.31 16.50 -28.96
N THR A 117 -14.51 15.92 -28.87
CA THR A 117 -15.28 15.88 -27.63
C THR A 117 -15.13 14.53 -26.96
N LEU A 118 -14.74 14.53 -25.68
CA LEU A 118 -14.58 13.33 -24.86
C LEU A 118 -15.66 13.30 -23.78
N SER A 119 -16.47 12.22 -23.77
CA SER A 119 -17.52 12.04 -22.76
C SER A 119 -16.95 11.32 -21.53
N LEU A 120 -16.94 11.98 -20.37
CA LEU A 120 -16.38 11.48 -19.13
C LEU A 120 -17.41 11.56 -18.00
N LEU A 121 -17.35 10.62 -17.04
CA LEU A 121 -18.15 10.75 -15.83
C LEU A 121 -17.58 11.87 -14.95
N CYS A 122 -18.42 12.80 -14.52
CA CYS A 122 -18.02 13.88 -13.61
C CYS A 122 -17.64 13.31 -12.23
N ARG A 123 -16.34 13.05 -12.03
CA ARG A 123 -15.73 12.67 -10.74
C ARG A 123 -14.24 13.02 -10.72
N PHE A 124 -13.73 13.34 -9.54
CA PHE A 124 -12.31 13.61 -9.35
C PHE A 124 -11.49 12.33 -9.31
N CYS A 125 -10.20 12.42 -9.67
CA CYS A 125 -9.30 11.28 -9.72
C CYS A 125 -9.18 10.51 -8.39
N PHE A 126 -9.25 11.21 -7.24
CA PHE A 126 -9.21 10.57 -5.92
C PHE A 126 -10.50 9.83 -5.53
N GLN A 127 -11.59 10.03 -6.28
CA GLN A 127 -12.91 9.39 -6.07
C GLN A 127 -13.12 8.18 -7.00
N LEU A 128 -12.12 7.83 -7.82
CA LEU A 128 -12.19 6.65 -8.68
C LEU A 128 -12.26 5.37 -7.84
N ASP A 129 -12.72 4.30 -8.47
CA ASP A 129 -12.77 2.97 -7.87
C ASP A 129 -11.34 2.40 -7.74
N ALA A 130 -11.12 1.51 -6.77
CA ALA A 130 -9.78 0.95 -6.50
C ALA A 130 -9.14 0.18 -7.67
N SER A 131 -9.96 -0.23 -8.66
CA SER A 131 -9.51 -0.87 -9.90
C SER A 131 -8.97 0.11 -10.95
N GLN A 132 -9.19 1.42 -10.78
CA GLN A 132 -8.90 2.45 -11.79
C GLN A 132 -7.62 3.24 -11.53
N TYR A 133 -6.92 2.96 -10.43
CA TYR A 133 -5.64 3.57 -10.07
C TYR A 133 -4.72 2.52 -9.45
N ARG A 134 -3.42 2.77 -9.48
CA ARG A 134 -2.40 1.95 -8.81
C ARG A 134 -1.76 2.76 -7.70
N CYS A 135 -1.63 2.19 -6.51
CA CYS A 135 -0.96 2.83 -5.39
C CYS A 135 0.40 2.21 -5.12
N SER A 136 1.32 3.03 -4.58
CA SER A 136 2.60 2.57 -4.07
C SER A 136 2.40 1.62 -2.88
N ASN A 137 3.12 0.50 -2.86
CA ASN A 137 3.21 -0.38 -1.71
C ASN A 137 4.32 0.09 -0.77
N SER A 138 4.15 -0.12 0.54
CA SER A 138 5.20 0.11 1.53
C SER A 138 5.55 -1.20 2.21
N SER A 139 6.86 -1.49 2.31
CA SER A 139 7.40 -2.59 3.13
C SER A 139 7.79 -2.13 4.53
N ASP A 140 7.85 -0.82 4.78
CA ASP A 140 8.29 -0.23 6.05
C ASP A 140 7.12 -0.09 7.04
N CYS A 141 6.14 -0.99 6.98
CA CYS A 141 5.00 -0.94 7.87
C CYS A 141 4.48 -2.30 8.29
N MET A 142 4.08 -2.40 9.56
CA MET A 142 3.62 -3.64 10.18
C MET A 142 2.19 -3.97 9.74
N THR A 143 2.02 -5.10 9.05
CA THR A 143 0.73 -5.63 8.60
C THR A 143 -0.09 -6.14 9.78
N VAL A 144 0.54 -6.90 10.68
CA VAL A 144 -0.05 -7.44 11.90
C VAL A 144 0.25 -6.49 13.06
N SER A 145 -0.71 -5.64 13.41
CA SER A 145 -0.62 -4.69 14.52
C SER A 145 -2.02 -4.37 15.05
N CYS A 146 -2.13 -4.09 16.35
CA CYS A 146 -3.37 -3.70 17.01
C CYS A 146 -3.20 -2.29 17.61
N PRO A 147 -3.94 -1.27 17.13
CA PRO A 147 -4.83 -1.29 15.96
C PRO A 147 -4.04 -1.42 14.65
N ARG A 148 -4.71 -1.91 13.58
CA ARG A 148 -4.08 -2.07 12.27
C ARG A 148 -3.49 -0.75 11.77
N ARG A 149 -2.18 -0.76 11.50
CA ARG A 149 -1.47 0.41 10.96
C ARG A 149 -1.94 0.73 9.55
N ARG A 150 -2.06 2.03 9.28
CA ARG A 150 -2.27 2.61 7.95
C ARG A 150 -1.02 3.38 7.54
N TYR A 151 -0.69 3.37 6.26
CA TYR A 151 0.40 4.15 5.68
C TYR A 151 -0.14 5.10 4.61
N ASN A 152 0.60 6.17 4.33
CA ASN A 152 0.27 7.08 3.23
C ASN A 152 0.86 6.52 1.94
N ALA A 153 -0.01 6.16 1.00
CA ALA A 153 0.36 5.67 -0.33
C ALA A 153 0.16 6.78 -1.37
N SER A 154 1.09 6.86 -2.33
CA SER A 154 0.91 7.66 -3.54
C SER A 154 0.19 6.83 -4.58
N CYS A 155 -0.97 7.30 -5.02
CA CYS A 155 -1.83 6.62 -5.98
C CYS A 155 -1.85 7.38 -7.31
N GLU A 156 -1.67 6.66 -8.40
CA GLU A 156 -1.64 7.16 -9.77
C GLU A 156 -2.76 6.51 -10.59
N VAL A 157 -3.54 7.33 -11.28
CA VAL A 157 -4.64 6.87 -12.14
C VAL A 157 -4.12 6.18 -13.39
N LEU A 158 -4.78 5.09 -13.80
CA LEU A 158 -4.42 4.35 -15.01
C LEU A 158 -4.51 5.23 -16.27
N GLU A 159 -3.63 4.98 -17.24
CA GLU A 159 -3.46 5.82 -18.45
C GLU A 159 -4.73 5.95 -19.30
N HIS A 160 -5.56 4.90 -19.36
CA HIS A 160 -6.83 4.86 -20.11
C HIS A 160 -8.02 5.43 -19.34
N VAL A 161 -7.82 5.86 -18.09
CA VAL A 161 -8.87 6.44 -17.25
C VAL A 161 -8.68 7.94 -17.20
N HIS A 162 -9.71 8.68 -17.62
CA HIS A 162 -9.74 10.13 -17.55
C HIS A 162 -10.62 10.58 -16.37
N CYS A 163 -10.15 11.59 -15.63
CA CYS A 163 -10.78 12.07 -14.41
C CYS A 163 -10.45 13.54 -14.18
N LEU A 164 -11.20 14.19 -13.29
CA LEU A 164 -11.00 15.59 -12.95
C LEU A 164 -9.88 15.76 -11.92
N GLY A 165 -9.07 16.81 -12.08
CA GLY A 165 -8.05 17.21 -11.10
C GLY A 165 -6.71 16.49 -11.26
N LYS A 166 -5.98 16.37 -10.14
CA LYS A 166 -4.63 15.76 -10.14
C LYS A 166 -4.72 14.24 -10.27
N ARG A 167 -4.00 13.69 -11.26
CA ARG A 167 -3.92 12.23 -11.53
C ARG A 167 -3.09 11.45 -10.50
N VAL A 168 -2.23 12.14 -9.76
CA VAL A 168 -1.48 11.59 -8.64
C VAL A 168 -2.03 12.18 -7.34
N PHE A 169 -2.46 11.32 -6.43
CA PHE A 169 -3.08 11.71 -5.16
C PHE A 169 -2.63 10.80 -4.00
N GLN A 170 -2.71 11.32 -2.78
CA GLN A 170 -2.33 10.58 -1.58
C GLN A 170 -3.55 9.86 -0.99
N LYS A 171 -3.38 8.60 -0.58
CA LYS A 171 -4.44 7.80 0.06
C LYS A 171 -3.89 7.07 1.29
N ARG A 172 -4.66 7.00 2.36
CA ARG A 172 -4.32 6.19 3.53
C ARG A 172 -4.81 4.76 3.31
N LEU A 173 -3.87 3.84 3.11
CA LEU A 173 -4.14 2.42 2.90
C LEU A 173 -3.70 1.62 4.13
N PHE A 174 -4.31 0.45 4.34
CA PHE A 174 -3.84 -0.48 5.35
C PHE A 174 -2.56 -1.17 4.89
N CYS A 175 -1.65 -1.42 5.82
CA CYS A 175 -0.46 -2.23 5.55
C CYS A 175 -0.86 -3.65 5.14
N ASN A 176 -0.32 -4.09 4.01
CA ASN A 176 -0.51 -5.42 3.47
C ASN A 176 0.75 -5.85 2.73
N TRP A 177 1.72 -6.33 3.50
CA TRP A 177 3.02 -6.79 2.99
C TRP A 177 3.45 -8.07 3.71
N THR A 178 4.18 -8.91 2.97
CA THR A 178 4.68 -10.23 3.40
C THR A 178 6.20 -10.24 3.34
N GLY A 179 6.87 -10.65 4.42
CA GLY A 179 8.34 -10.67 4.51
C GLY A 179 9.01 -11.93 3.97
N GLY A 180 8.25 -12.84 3.36
CA GLY A 180 8.78 -14.12 2.86
C GLY A 180 8.76 -15.26 3.89
N TYR A 181 8.29 -14.99 5.12
CA TYR A 181 8.18 -16.01 6.17
C TYR A 181 7.03 -16.97 5.86
N LYS A 182 7.34 -18.26 5.81
CA LYS A 182 6.35 -19.31 5.59
C LYS A 182 5.85 -19.85 6.90
N TRP A 183 4.53 -19.91 7.07
CA TRP A 183 3.93 -20.46 8.28
C TRP A 183 4.33 -21.92 8.51
N SER A 184 4.35 -22.72 7.44
CA SER A 184 4.74 -24.14 7.50
C SER A 184 6.19 -24.35 7.94
N THR A 185 7.11 -23.51 7.48
CA THR A 185 8.51 -23.57 7.90
C THR A 185 8.66 -23.23 9.38
N ALA A 186 8.00 -22.16 9.85
CA ALA A 186 8.01 -21.80 11.27
C ALA A 186 7.46 -22.95 12.14
N LEU A 187 6.36 -23.58 11.71
CA LEU A 187 5.77 -24.73 12.40
C LEU A 187 6.71 -25.94 12.41
N ALA A 188 7.32 -26.28 11.27
CA ALA A 188 8.26 -27.40 11.17
C ALA A 188 9.51 -27.19 12.05
N LEU A 189 10.05 -25.97 12.09
CA LEU A 189 11.15 -25.60 12.97
C LEU A 189 10.73 -25.67 14.44
N SER A 190 9.49 -25.31 14.78
CA SER A 190 8.96 -25.42 16.14
C SER A 190 8.88 -26.87 16.62
N ILE A 191 8.42 -27.78 15.76
CA ILE A 191 8.33 -29.22 16.07
C ILE A 191 9.71 -29.87 16.22
N THR A 192 10.63 -29.58 15.30
CA THR A 192 11.92 -30.30 15.21
C THR A 192 13.03 -29.67 16.05
N LEU A 193 13.05 -28.34 16.12
CA LEU A 193 14.15 -27.54 16.68
C LEU A 193 13.64 -26.43 17.63
N GLY A 194 12.37 -26.49 18.05
CA GLY A 194 11.77 -25.45 18.91
C GLY A 194 12.43 -25.35 20.28
N GLY A 195 12.98 -26.46 20.79
CA GLY A 195 13.69 -26.48 22.08
C GLY A 195 14.96 -25.62 22.05
N PHE A 196 15.58 -25.47 20.88
CA PHE A 196 16.72 -24.58 20.67
C PHE A 196 16.28 -23.15 20.27
N GLY A 197 14.97 -22.91 20.11
CA GLY A 197 14.42 -21.63 19.68
C GLY A 197 14.59 -21.30 18.21
N ALA A 198 14.86 -22.30 17.36
CA ALA A 198 15.07 -22.10 15.92
C ALA A 198 13.88 -21.42 15.22
N ASP A 199 12.66 -21.70 15.68
CA ASP A 199 11.43 -21.05 15.25
C ASP A 199 11.43 -19.54 15.55
N ARG A 200 11.84 -19.13 16.76
CA ARG A 200 11.91 -17.69 17.13
C ARG A 200 13.04 -16.98 16.39
N PHE A 201 14.18 -17.63 16.20
CA PHE A 201 15.25 -17.10 15.37
C PHE A 201 14.79 -16.93 13.92
N TYR A 202 14.05 -17.89 13.36
CA TYR A 202 13.48 -17.77 12.03
C TYR A 202 12.54 -16.58 11.90
N LEU A 203 11.71 -16.31 12.90
CA LEU A 203 10.79 -15.16 12.91
C LEU A 203 11.48 -13.81 13.24
N GLY A 204 12.79 -13.78 13.46
CA GLY A 204 13.54 -12.57 13.84
C GLY A 204 13.44 -12.20 15.32
N GLN A 205 12.78 -13.01 16.14
CA GLN A 205 12.61 -12.84 17.59
C GLN A 205 13.81 -13.41 18.37
N TRP A 206 15.01 -12.93 18.06
CA TRP A 206 16.27 -13.51 18.58
C TRP A 206 16.38 -13.49 20.10
N ARG A 207 15.79 -12.49 20.77
CA ARG A 207 15.80 -12.38 22.23
C ARG A 207 15.06 -13.54 22.90
N GLU A 208 13.90 -13.90 22.37
CA GLU A 208 13.11 -15.05 22.85
C GLU A 208 13.79 -16.38 22.48
N GLY A 209 14.39 -16.45 21.30
CA GLY A 209 15.19 -17.61 20.88
C GLY A 209 16.34 -17.91 21.85
N LEU A 210 17.07 -16.89 22.29
CA LEU A 210 18.12 -17.03 23.30
C LEU A 210 17.56 -17.48 24.66
N GLY A 211 16.39 -16.99 25.07
CA GLY A 211 15.73 -17.41 26.30
C GLY A 211 15.43 -18.92 26.32
N LYS A 212 14.99 -19.48 25.19
CA LYS A 212 14.80 -20.93 25.04
C LYS A 212 16.12 -21.70 25.12
N LEU A 213 17.17 -21.18 24.48
CA LEU A 213 18.49 -21.81 24.50
C LEU A 213 19.08 -21.87 25.91
N PHE A 214 19.01 -20.78 26.68
CA PHE A 214 19.52 -20.73 28.06
C PHE A 214 18.67 -21.55 29.04
N SER A 215 17.38 -21.76 28.75
CA SER A 215 16.54 -22.69 29.51
C SER A 215 16.70 -24.15 29.09
N PHE A 216 17.70 -24.46 28.24
CA PHE A 216 17.94 -25.80 27.67
C PHE A 216 16.68 -26.41 27.05
N GLY A 217 15.86 -25.57 26.41
CA GLY A 217 14.61 -25.99 25.77
C GLY A 217 13.50 -26.45 26.73
N GLY A 218 13.65 -26.21 28.05
CA GLY A 218 12.58 -26.37 29.03
C GLY A 218 11.96 -27.78 29.07
N LEU A 219 12.76 -28.83 28.87
CA LEU A 219 12.31 -30.23 28.82
C LEU A 219 11.21 -30.50 27.75
N GLY A 220 11.15 -29.69 26.69
CA GLY A 220 10.14 -29.78 25.64
C GLY A 220 8.86 -28.97 25.89
N ILE A 221 8.69 -28.35 27.06
CA ILE A 221 7.52 -27.51 27.35
C ILE A 221 7.45 -26.32 26.37
N TRP A 222 8.59 -25.68 26.10
CA TRP A 222 8.67 -24.60 25.11
C TRP A 222 8.18 -25.07 23.74
N THR A 223 8.70 -26.22 23.25
CA THR A 223 8.28 -26.77 21.96
C THR A 223 6.76 -26.95 21.85
N LEU A 224 6.12 -27.44 22.92
CA LEU A 224 4.67 -27.61 22.95
C LEU A 224 3.93 -26.26 22.84
N ILE A 225 4.36 -25.28 23.63
CA ILE A 225 3.78 -23.93 23.65
C ILE A 225 3.95 -23.28 22.27
N ASP A 226 5.14 -23.37 21.67
CA ASP A 226 5.41 -22.75 20.39
C ASP A 226 4.62 -23.37 19.25
N VAL A 227 4.51 -24.70 19.22
CA VAL A 227 3.69 -25.41 18.24
C VAL A 227 2.24 -24.95 18.34
N LEU A 228 1.71 -24.79 19.56
CA LEU A 228 0.37 -24.25 19.76
C LEU A 228 0.27 -22.80 19.26
N LEU A 229 1.17 -21.92 19.69
CA LEU A 229 1.13 -20.48 19.38
C LEU A 229 1.33 -20.17 17.89
N ILE A 230 2.24 -20.87 17.22
CA ILE A 230 2.44 -20.75 15.77
C ILE A 230 1.27 -21.42 15.05
N GLY A 231 0.81 -22.59 15.54
CA GLY A 231 -0.32 -23.33 14.98
C GLY A 231 -1.61 -22.51 14.91
N VAL A 232 -1.92 -21.74 15.96
CA VAL A 232 -3.08 -20.84 15.98
C VAL A 232 -2.82 -19.49 15.29
N GLY A 233 -1.59 -19.21 14.86
CA GLY A 233 -1.21 -17.95 14.22
C GLY A 233 -1.08 -16.76 15.18
N TYR A 234 -0.99 -17.01 16.49
CA TYR A 234 -0.83 -15.94 17.49
C TYR A 234 0.54 -15.26 17.36
N VAL A 235 1.60 -16.04 17.10
CA VAL A 235 2.92 -15.46 16.90
C VAL A 235 3.27 -15.38 15.42
N GLY A 236 3.52 -14.16 14.97
CA GLY A 236 3.99 -13.83 13.63
C GLY A 236 5.47 -13.42 13.58
N PRO A 237 5.96 -13.11 12.38
CA PRO A 237 7.27 -12.49 12.16
C PRO A 237 7.46 -11.19 12.95
N ALA A 238 8.68 -10.93 13.43
CA ALA A 238 9.03 -9.74 14.23
C ALA A 238 8.91 -8.42 13.45
N ASP A 239 8.96 -8.47 12.12
CA ASP A 239 8.74 -7.31 11.25
C ASP A 239 7.25 -6.95 11.09
N GLY A 240 6.35 -7.74 11.69
CA GLY A 240 4.90 -7.55 11.61
C GLY A 240 4.35 -7.88 10.21
N SER A 241 5.10 -8.59 9.37
CA SER A 241 4.62 -9.03 8.06
C SER A 241 3.65 -10.20 8.16
N LEU A 242 2.84 -10.39 7.11
CA LEU A 242 1.94 -11.54 7.04
C LEU A 242 2.72 -12.81 6.63
N TYR A 243 2.38 -13.95 7.24
CA TYR A 243 2.84 -15.25 6.77
C TYR A 243 2.40 -15.52 5.33
N ILE A 244 3.23 -16.27 4.61
CA ILE A 244 2.94 -16.84 3.29
C ILE A 244 2.61 -18.33 3.44
#